data_AF-A0A7V9TBD8-F1
#
_entry.id   AF-A0A7V9TBD8-F1
#
_cell.length_a   1.000
_cell.length_b   1.000
_cell.length_c   1.000
_cell.angle_alpha   90.00
_cell.angle_beta   90.00
_cell.angle_gamma   90.00
#
_symmetry.space_group_name_H-M   'P 1'
#
loop_
_entity.id
_entity.type
_entity.pdbx_description
1 polymer ?
#
loop_
_entity_poly.entity_id
_entity_poly.type
_entity_poly.pdbx_seq_one_letter_code
_entity_poly.pdbx_strand_id
1 'polypeptide(L)'
;MARRKQTRPTYTVNQVIASNVAKARMLRGWTQQEAADALAPYLGTKMSTASFSAIERSVDGGRVREFDADEVFAFARGFGLPIGWFFTPPSPNENIGLAAPDAPTDGLDPHVLLDALLGTEETVDAWRQLLLSWPLMTHRVRLHDDGTAEYLGREEEDVHPRLDILRELQAGMSVRDALGDIDEARHVLLQLADLLAELGDNATNDSTSTTPARSKSKAPKK
;
A
#
# COMPACT_ATOMS: atom_id res chain seq x y z
N MET A 1 -2.00 -36.11 -28.04
CA MET A 1 -0.89 -35.15 -27.86
C MET A 1 -1.28 -34.21 -26.73
N ALA A 2 -0.62 -34.27 -25.57
CA ALA A 2 -0.94 -33.41 -24.44
C ALA A 2 -0.43 -31.99 -24.71
N ARG A 3 -1.32 -31.00 -24.68
CA ARG A 3 -0.97 -29.57 -24.79
C ARG A 3 -0.13 -29.20 -23.58
N ARG A 4 1.18 -28.96 -23.77
CA ARG A 4 2.08 -28.46 -22.73
C ARG A 4 1.49 -27.18 -22.16
N LYS A 5 1.06 -27.21 -20.90
CA LYS A 5 0.50 -26.04 -20.20
C LYS A 5 1.58 -24.96 -20.23
N GLN A 6 1.30 -23.80 -20.83
CA GLN A 6 2.23 -22.67 -20.83
C GLN A 6 2.41 -22.23 -19.38
N THR A 7 3.59 -22.47 -18.82
CA THR A 7 3.99 -21.98 -17.50
C THR A 7 4.20 -20.48 -17.59
N ARG A 8 3.59 -19.74 -16.68
CA ARG A 8 3.77 -18.28 -16.58
C ARG A 8 5.22 -17.96 -16.19
N PRO A 9 5.83 -16.87 -16.71
CA PRO A 9 7.15 -16.46 -16.26
C PRO A 9 7.12 -16.08 -14.78
N THR A 10 8.19 -16.40 -14.03
CA THR A 10 8.28 -16.10 -12.60
C THR A 10 9.52 -15.28 -12.28
N TYR A 11 9.40 -14.34 -11.34
CA TYR A 11 10.47 -13.50 -10.81
C TYR A 11 10.77 -13.84 -9.36
N THR A 12 12.04 -13.98 -9.02
CA THR A 12 12.46 -13.93 -7.62
C THR A 12 12.28 -12.51 -7.08
N VAL A 13 12.25 -12.35 -5.75
CA VAL A 13 12.18 -11.01 -5.11
C VAL A 13 13.36 -10.12 -5.56
N ASN A 14 14.54 -10.69 -5.78
CA ASN A 14 15.69 -9.96 -6.32
C ASN A 14 15.43 -9.40 -7.73
N GLN A 15 14.69 -10.12 -8.58
CA GLN A 15 14.31 -9.63 -9.91
C GLN A 15 13.24 -8.54 -9.82
N VAL A 16 12.35 -8.62 -8.84
CA VAL A 16 11.40 -7.53 -8.52
C VAL A 16 12.15 -6.26 -8.13
N ILE A 17 13.13 -6.37 -7.22
CA ILE A 17 13.99 -5.25 -6.81
C ILE A 17 14.70 -4.65 -8.02
N ALA A 18 15.33 -5.48 -8.87
CA ALA A 18 16.01 -5.03 -10.08
C ALA A 18 15.08 -4.25 -11.04
N SER A 19 13.87 -4.78 -11.29
CA SER A 19 12.84 -4.11 -12.10
C SER A 19 12.47 -2.74 -11.51
N ASN A 20 12.30 -2.66 -10.20
CA ASN A 20 11.90 -1.42 -9.52
C ASN A 20 13.03 -0.39 -9.42
N VAL A 21 14.31 -0.82 -9.40
CA VAL A 21 15.46 0.08 -9.57
C VAL A 21 15.44 0.72 -10.97
N ALA A 22 15.16 -0.07 -12.01
CA ALA A 22 15.04 0.46 -13.37
C ALA A 22 13.88 1.47 -13.47
N LYS A 23 12.72 1.15 -12.89
CA LYS A 23 11.56 2.06 -12.80
C LYS A 23 11.90 3.33 -12.02
N ALA A 24 12.60 3.23 -10.89
CA ALA A 24 13.03 4.39 -10.09
C ALA A 24 13.96 5.31 -10.89
N ARG A 25 14.93 4.75 -11.61
CA ARG A 25 15.81 5.52 -12.51
C ARG A 25 14.99 6.24 -13.59
N MET A 26 14.10 5.53 -14.26
CA MET A 26 13.24 6.10 -15.31
C MET A 26 12.35 7.22 -14.77
N LEU A 27 11.77 7.04 -13.57
CA LEU A 27 10.97 8.07 -12.89
C LEU A 27 11.76 9.37 -12.65
N ARG A 28 13.06 9.25 -12.36
CA ARG A 28 13.95 10.41 -12.18
C ARG A 28 14.50 10.98 -13.49
N GLY A 29 14.25 10.32 -14.62
CA GLY A 29 14.83 10.71 -15.92
C GLY A 29 16.35 10.52 -15.98
N TRP A 30 16.93 9.72 -15.10
CA TRP A 30 18.38 9.56 -14.99
C TRP A 30 18.93 8.54 -16.01
N THR A 31 20.13 8.80 -16.49
CA THR A 31 20.99 7.79 -17.10
C THR A 31 21.49 6.79 -16.06
N GLN A 32 21.99 5.64 -16.50
CA GLN A 32 22.62 4.66 -15.59
C GLN A 32 23.83 5.25 -14.85
N GLN A 33 24.57 6.16 -15.49
CA GLN A 33 25.71 6.84 -14.87
C GLN A 33 25.26 7.79 -13.77
N GLU A 34 24.26 8.63 -14.02
CA GLU A 34 23.71 9.55 -13.01
C GLU A 34 23.10 8.79 -11.83
N ALA A 35 22.41 7.69 -12.08
CA ALA A 35 21.88 6.86 -11.01
C ALA A 35 23.00 6.20 -10.18
N ALA A 36 24.06 5.71 -10.82
CA ALA A 36 25.22 5.19 -10.10
C ALA A 36 25.92 6.28 -9.25
N ASP A 37 25.98 7.51 -9.77
CA ASP A 37 26.53 8.67 -9.05
C ASP A 37 25.67 9.07 -7.85
N ALA A 38 24.35 9.08 -8.01
CA ALA A 38 23.40 9.39 -6.93
C ALA A 38 23.41 8.33 -5.81
N LEU A 39 23.67 7.06 -6.14
CA LEU A 39 23.73 5.98 -5.16
C LEU A 39 25.08 5.88 -4.44
N ALA A 40 26.17 6.37 -5.04
CA ALA A 40 27.52 6.21 -4.52
C ALA A 40 27.71 6.66 -3.05
N PRO A 41 27.14 7.79 -2.58
CA PRO A 41 27.26 8.21 -1.18
C PRO A 41 26.63 7.24 -0.18
N TYR A 42 25.61 6.49 -0.60
CA TYR A 42 24.85 5.59 0.27
C TYR A 42 25.36 4.15 0.21
N LEU A 43 25.94 3.74 -0.91
CA LEU A 43 26.58 2.44 -1.08
C LEU A 43 28.04 2.41 -0.56
N GLY A 44 28.62 3.57 -0.25
CA GLY A 44 30.03 3.72 0.14
C GLY A 44 31.03 3.49 -0.99
N THR A 45 30.57 3.03 -2.16
CA THR A 45 31.39 2.85 -3.37
C THR A 45 30.59 3.27 -4.59
N LYS A 46 31.29 3.82 -5.60
CA LYS A 46 30.67 4.18 -6.87
C LYS A 46 30.48 2.93 -7.72
N MET A 47 29.24 2.60 -8.00
CA MET A 47 28.90 1.51 -8.92
C MET A 47 29.31 1.88 -10.35
N SER A 48 29.81 0.91 -11.12
CA SER A 48 30.08 1.12 -12.55
C SER A 48 28.78 1.10 -13.36
N THR A 49 28.77 1.75 -14.53
CA THR A 49 27.66 1.66 -15.49
C THR A 49 27.36 0.22 -15.90
N ALA A 50 28.40 -0.59 -16.07
CA ALA A 50 28.25 -2.01 -16.36
C ALA A 50 27.54 -2.77 -15.23
N SER A 51 27.85 -2.43 -13.97
CA SER A 51 27.17 -3.01 -12.79
C SER A 51 25.72 -2.54 -12.69
N PHE A 52 25.44 -1.26 -12.97
CA PHE A 52 24.06 -0.77 -13.07
C PHE A 52 23.29 -1.51 -14.17
N SER A 53 23.90 -1.67 -15.33
CA SER A 53 23.31 -2.38 -16.45
C SER A 53 23.07 -3.87 -16.14
N ALA A 54 23.91 -4.49 -15.30
CA ALA A 54 23.69 -5.86 -14.82
C ALA A 54 22.51 -5.96 -13.84
N ILE A 55 22.26 -4.93 -13.01
CA ILE A 55 21.03 -4.83 -12.21
C ILE A 55 19.83 -4.87 -13.15
N GLU A 56 19.74 -3.95 -14.11
CA GLU A 56 18.55 -3.84 -14.96
C GLU A 56 18.27 -5.10 -15.79
N ARG A 57 19.32 -5.81 -16.24
CA ARG A 57 19.18 -7.09 -16.96
C ARG A 57 18.89 -8.31 -16.09
N SER A 58 18.88 -8.18 -14.76
CA SER A 58 18.62 -9.33 -13.87
C SER A 58 17.22 -9.93 -14.08
N VAL A 59 16.29 -9.14 -14.63
CA VAL A 59 14.94 -9.60 -15.01
C VAL A 59 14.92 -10.56 -16.20
N ASP A 60 15.97 -10.57 -17.03
CA ASP A 60 16.06 -11.40 -18.25
C ASP A 60 16.46 -12.86 -17.96
N GLY A 61 16.74 -13.20 -16.69
CA GLY A 61 16.91 -14.58 -16.23
C GLY A 61 18.29 -15.23 -16.48
N GLY A 62 19.22 -14.56 -17.16
CA GLY A 62 20.57 -15.12 -17.41
C GLY A 62 21.43 -15.25 -16.15
N ARG A 63 21.56 -14.16 -15.39
CA ARG A 63 22.20 -14.14 -14.07
C ARG A 63 21.42 -13.16 -13.20
N VAL A 64 20.72 -13.68 -12.19
CA VAL A 64 20.01 -12.86 -11.22
C VAL A 64 21.04 -12.26 -10.26
N ARG A 65 21.09 -10.93 -10.17
CA ARG A 65 21.84 -10.24 -9.12
C ARG A 65 21.07 -10.33 -7.81
N GLU A 66 21.78 -10.66 -6.74
CA GLU A 66 21.27 -10.60 -5.37
C GLU A 66 21.53 -9.21 -4.77
N PHE A 67 20.61 -8.75 -3.93
CA PHE A 67 20.73 -7.51 -3.17
C PHE A 67 20.66 -7.79 -1.68
N ASP A 68 21.55 -7.18 -0.91
CA ASP A 68 21.43 -7.19 0.55
C ASP A 68 20.51 -6.07 1.06
N ALA A 69 20.19 -6.11 2.36
CA ALA A 69 19.29 -5.13 2.97
C ALA A 69 19.86 -3.69 2.92
N ASP A 70 21.20 -3.56 2.99
CA ASP A 70 21.88 -2.27 2.99
C ASP A 70 21.84 -1.63 1.60
N GLU A 71 22.01 -2.42 0.53
CA GLU A 71 21.86 -1.99 -0.85
C GLU A 71 20.43 -1.49 -1.12
N VAL A 72 19.42 -2.23 -0.68
CA VAL A 72 18.01 -1.83 -0.88
C VAL A 72 17.69 -0.54 -0.09
N PHE A 73 18.23 -0.42 1.13
CA PHE A 73 18.12 0.83 1.89
C PHE A 73 18.85 1.99 1.22
N ALA A 74 20.04 1.74 0.64
CA ALA A 74 20.77 2.75 -0.13
C ALA A 74 19.99 3.18 -1.38
N PHE A 75 19.27 2.27 -2.05
CA PHE A 75 18.38 2.64 -3.16
C PHE A 75 17.25 3.56 -2.71
N ALA A 76 16.60 3.25 -1.58
CA ALA A 76 15.56 4.11 -1.00
C ALA A 76 16.07 5.53 -0.76
N ARG A 77 17.27 5.67 -0.17
CA ARG A 77 17.88 6.97 0.09
C ARG A 77 18.29 7.69 -1.19
N GLY A 78 19.00 7.02 -2.10
CA GLY A 78 19.54 7.67 -3.29
C GLY A 78 18.50 8.01 -4.35
N PHE A 79 17.44 7.22 -4.48
CA PHE A 79 16.31 7.57 -5.34
C PHE A 79 15.28 8.45 -4.63
N GLY A 80 15.34 8.61 -3.31
CA GLY A 80 14.35 9.36 -2.53
C GLY A 80 12.95 8.74 -2.64
N LEU A 81 12.87 7.42 -2.48
CA LEU A 81 11.64 6.63 -2.55
C LEU A 81 11.51 5.76 -1.29
N PRO A 82 10.29 5.42 -0.85
CA PRO A 82 10.11 4.52 0.29
C PRO A 82 10.72 3.15 -0.03
N ILE A 83 11.26 2.46 0.98
CA ILE A 83 11.88 1.14 0.78
C ILE A 83 10.92 0.12 0.14
N GLY A 84 9.62 0.23 0.45
CA GLY A 84 8.58 -0.60 -0.16
C GLY A 84 8.41 -0.43 -1.67
N TRP A 85 8.89 0.67 -2.27
CA TRP A 85 8.94 0.84 -3.71
C TRP A 85 9.68 -0.32 -4.39
N PHE A 86 10.82 -0.75 -3.82
CA PHE A 86 11.65 -1.79 -4.42
C PHE A 86 11.06 -3.20 -4.28
N PHE A 87 10.12 -3.38 -3.35
CA PHE A 87 9.38 -4.63 -3.16
C PHE A 87 8.01 -4.62 -3.84
N THR A 88 7.64 -3.57 -4.57
CA THR A 88 6.34 -3.52 -5.26
C THR A 88 6.32 -4.59 -6.36
N PRO A 89 5.36 -5.53 -6.36
CA PRO A 89 5.35 -6.61 -7.34
C PRO A 89 5.16 -6.10 -8.78
N PRO A 90 5.45 -6.96 -9.78
CA PRO A 90 5.04 -6.72 -11.16
C PRO A 90 3.55 -6.45 -11.26
N SER A 91 3.13 -5.63 -12.24
CA SER A 91 1.70 -5.37 -12.45
C SER A 91 0.96 -6.68 -12.74
N PRO A 92 -0.29 -6.86 -12.27
CA PRO A 92 -1.11 -8.01 -12.64
C PRO A 92 -1.23 -8.21 -14.16
N ASN A 93 -1.17 -7.12 -14.93
CA ASN A 93 -1.22 -7.14 -16.40
C ASN A 93 0.01 -7.78 -17.06
N GLU A 94 1.14 -7.85 -16.36
CA GLU A 94 2.37 -8.45 -16.88
C GLU A 94 2.32 -9.99 -16.84
N ASN A 95 1.36 -10.58 -16.11
CA ASN A 95 1.22 -12.03 -15.92
C ASN A 95 2.53 -12.72 -15.46
N ILE A 96 3.28 -12.06 -14.56
CA ILE A 96 4.56 -12.55 -14.01
C ILE A 96 4.36 -13.01 -12.57
N GLY A 97 4.71 -14.25 -12.26
CA GLY A 97 4.53 -14.87 -10.93
C GLY A 97 5.71 -14.61 -10.03
N LEU A 98 5.56 -14.88 -8.73
CA LEU A 98 6.68 -14.81 -7.80
C LEU A 98 7.28 -16.19 -7.60
N ALA A 99 8.56 -16.33 -7.93
CA ALA A 99 9.30 -17.57 -7.70
C ALA A 99 9.52 -17.76 -6.20
N ALA A 100 9.01 -18.88 -5.66
CA ALA A 100 9.18 -19.27 -4.28
C ALA A 100 9.37 -20.80 -4.18
N PRO A 101 10.15 -21.31 -3.20
CA PRO A 101 10.43 -22.75 -3.07
C PRO A 101 9.18 -23.62 -2.88
N ASP A 102 8.14 -23.06 -2.27
CA ASP A 102 6.84 -23.67 -2.02
C ASP A 102 5.85 -23.55 -3.20
N ALA A 103 6.20 -22.81 -4.26
CA ALA A 103 5.38 -22.63 -5.46
C ALA A 103 6.19 -22.78 -6.78
N PRO A 104 6.69 -23.98 -7.10
CA PRO A 104 7.71 -24.17 -8.14
C PRO A 104 7.21 -24.09 -9.60
N THR A 105 5.90 -24.19 -9.87
CA THR A 105 5.39 -24.33 -11.25
C THR A 105 4.98 -22.99 -11.89
N ASP A 106 4.01 -22.31 -11.28
CA ASP A 106 3.45 -21.05 -11.81
C ASP A 106 3.83 -19.83 -10.93
N GLY A 107 4.59 -20.06 -9.84
CA GLY A 107 4.90 -19.07 -8.82
C GLY A 107 3.71 -18.73 -7.92
N LEU A 108 3.96 -17.91 -6.90
CA LEU A 108 2.93 -17.28 -6.09
C LEU A 108 2.30 -16.11 -6.86
N ASP A 109 1.07 -15.78 -6.48
CA ASP A 109 0.41 -14.58 -6.96
C ASP A 109 1.16 -13.32 -6.46
N PRO A 110 1.32 -12.25 -7.26
CA PRO A 110 2.09 -11.08 -6.85
C PRO A 110 1.45 -10.34 -5.66
N HIS A 111 0.15 -10.51 -5.40
CA HIS A 111 -0.51 -9.99 -4.20
C HIS A 111 0.11 -10.53 -2.91
N VAL A 112 0.68 -11.73 -2.92
CA VAL A 112 1.37 -12.29 -1.73
C VAL A 112 2.54 -11.41 -1.28
N LEU A 113 3.26 -10.79 -2.21
CA LEU A 113 4.33 -9.85 -1.86
C LEU A 113 3.79 -8.50 -1.39
N LEU A 114 2.63 -8.07 -1.88
CA LEU A 114 1.95 -6.86 -1.37
C LEU A 114 1.49 -7.07 0.07
N ASP A 115 0.87 -8.21 0.35
CA ASP A 115 0.42 -8.57 1.71
C ASP A 115 1.61 -8.69 2.66
N ALA A 116 2.74 -9.24 2.19
CA ALA A 116 3.97 -9.29 2.98
C ALA A 116 4.57 -7.89 3.23
N LEU A 117 4.44 -6.97 2.28
CA LEU A 117 5.01 -5.63 2.36
C LEU A 117 4.16 -4.68 3.22
N LEU A 118 2.84 -4.68 3.00
CA LEU A 118 1.90 -3.80 3.69
C LEU A 118 1.43 -4.41 5.02
N GLY A 119 1.46 -5.73 5.13
CA GLY A 119 0.81 -6.50 6.17
C GLY A 119 -0.67 -6.72 5.88
N THR A 120 -1.26 -7.67 6.60
CA THR A 120 -2.69 -7.97 6.65
C THR A 120 -3.27 -7.40 7.95
N GLU A 121 -4.59 -7.44 8.12
CA GLU A 121 -5.24 -7.01 9.38
C GLU A 121 -4.60 -7.68 10.62
N GLU A 122 -4.25 -8.96 10.50
CA GLU A 122 -3.60 -9.72 11.57
C GLU A 122 -2.14 -9.31 11.79
N THR A 123 -1.33 -9.18 10.73
CA THR A 123 0.11 -8.91 10.88
C THR A 123 0.44 -7.44 11.16
N VAL A 124 -0.40 -6.51 10.68
CA VAL A 124 -0.26 -5.08 10.95
C VAL A 124 -0.47 -4.75 12.41
N ASP A 125 -1.36 -5.43 13.13
CA ASP A 125 -1.62 -5.10 14.54
C ASP A 125 -0.39 -5.37 15.42
N ALA A 126 0.28 -6.51 15.21
CA ALA A 126 1.54 -6.80 15.89
C ALA A 126 2.61 -5.74 15.60
N TRP A 127 2.74 -5.30 14.34
CA TRP A 127 3.69 -4.24 13.99
C TRP A 127 3.28 -2.88 14.57
N ARG A 128 1.99 -2.54 14.56
CA ARG A 128 1.42 -1.34 15.20
C ARG A 128 1.77 -1.30 16.68
N GLN A 129 1.55 -2.39 17.42
CA GLN A 129 1.87 -2.46 18.84
C GLN A 129 3.36 -2.26 19.08
N LEU A 130 4.22 -2.86 18.25
CA LEU A 130 5.66 -2.65 18.32
C LEU A 130 6.02 -1.17 18.07
N LEU A 131 5.44 -0.54 17.06
CA LEU A 131 5.70 0.87 16.75
C LEU A 131 5.17 1.81 17.83
N LEU A 132 4.01 1.54 18.42
CA LEU A 132 3.48 2.31 19.55
C LEU A 132 4.31 2.15 20.84
N SER A 133 5.10 1.06 20.93
CA SER A 133 6.03 0.88 22.05
C SER A 133 7.33 1.66 21.89
N TRP A 134 7.61 2.20 20.70
CA TRP A 134 8.73 3.11 20.54
C TRP A 134 8.49 4.36 21.38
N PRO A 135 9.45 4.76 22.22
CA PRO A 135 9.26 5.95 23.04
C PRO A 135 9.02 7.14 22.12
N LEU A 136 8.00 7.94 22.42
CA LEU A 136 7.91 9.31 21.93
C LEU A 136 9.26 9.95 22.23
N MET A 137 10.12 10.11 21.22
CA MET A 137 11.49 10.59 21.37
C MET A 137 11.46 11.82 22.27
N THR A 138 12.12 11.66 23.41
CA THR A 138 11.83 12.34 24.67
C THR A 138 11.94 13.85 24.52
N HIS A 139 10.94 14.55 25.04
CA HIS A 139 11.02 15.99 25.28
C HIS A 139 12.33 16.32 25.98
N ARG A 140 13.17 17.18 25.39
CA ARG A 140 14.35 17.65 26.10
C ARG A 140 13.89 18.72 27.09
N VAL A 141 14.11 18.47 28.36
CA VAL A 141 13.91 19.45 29.41
C VAL A 141 15.28 19.73 30.03
N ARG A 142 15.72 20.98 30.00
CA ARG A 142 16.84 21.43 30.82
C ARG A 142 16.28 21.91 32.14
N LEU A 143 16.68 21.26 33.22
CA LEU A 143 16.42 21.76 34.57
C LEU A 143 17.53 22.74 34.93
N HIS A 144 17.15 23.96 35.27
CA HIS A 144 18.05 24.97 35.80
C HIS A 144 18.23 24.76 37.31
N ASP A 145 19.31 25.31 37.87
CA ASP A 145 19.64 25.17 39.30
C ASP A 145 18.58 25.81 40.22
N ASP A 146 17.71 26.68 39.68
CA ASP A 146 16.56 27.28 40.36
C ASP A 146 15.29 26.40 40.33
N GLY A 147 15.39 25.20 39.76
CA GLY A 147 14.29 24.24 39.62
C GLY A 147 13.36 24.52 38.45
N THR A 148 13.63 25.54 37.62
CA THR A 148 12.82 25.81 36.43
C THR A 148 13.18 24.84 35.30
N ALA A 149 12.15 24.36 34.60
CA ALA A 149 12.27 23.46 33.48
C ALA A 149 12.18 24.27 32.17
N GLU A 150 13.29 24.37 31.44
CA GLU A 150 13.32 24.92 30.08
C GLU A 150 13.03 23.79 29.08
N TYR A 151 11.93 23.93 28.34
CA TYR A 151 11.58 23.01 27.27
C TYR A 151 12.45 23.28 26.04
N LEU A 152 13.38 22.37 25.75
CA LEU A 152 14.34 22.46 24.64
C LEU A 152 13.84 21.86 23.33
N GLY A 153 12.53 21.64 23.20
CA GLY A 153 11.91 21.07 22.01
C GLY A 153 11.93 19.53 21.93
N ARG A 154 11.36 19.01 20.84
CA ARG A 154 11.57 17.62 20.39
C ARG A 154 12.76 17.61 19.42
N GLU A 155 13.59 16.58 19.47
CA GLU A 155 14.66 16.37 18.46
C GLU A 155 14.10 15.78 17.16
N GLU A 156 13.03 14.97 17.25
CA GLU A 156 12.39 14.35 16.09
C GLU A 156 10.86 14.45 16.16
N GLU A 157 10.24 14.55 14.99
CA GLU A 157 8.79 14.62 14.81
C GLU A 157 8.14 13.28 15.19
N ASP A 158 6.92 13.34 15.73
CA ASP A 158 6.15 12.13 16.04
C ASP A 158 5.92 11.33 14.74
N VAL A 159 6.35 10.07 14.74
CA VAL A 159 6.29 9.20 13.57
C VAL A 159 4.97 8.44 13.48
N HIS A 160 4.16 8.41 14.53
CA HIS A 160 2.89 7.66 14.54
C HIS A 160 1.89 8.14 13.48
N PRO A 161 1.73 9.46 13.21
CA PRO A 161 0.89 9.94 12.11
C PRO A 161 1.31 9.42 10.73
N ARG A 162 2.58 9.01 10.54
CA ARG A 162 3.05 8.44 9.27
C ARG A 162 2.44 7.05 9.00
N LEU A 163 1.89 6.38 10.02
CA LEU A 163 1.20 5.10 9.87
C LEU A 163 -0.18 5.24 9.22
N ASP A 164 -0.77 6.42 9.26
CA ASP A 164 -2.05 6.68 8.58
C ASP A 164 -1.88 6.53 7.06
N ILE A 165 -0.72 6.90 6.51
CA ILE A 165 -0.39 6.72 5.08
C ILE A 165 -0.46 5.25 4.66
N LEU A 166 0.07 4.33 5.48
CA LEU A 166 0.03 2.89 5.18
C LEU A 166 -1.40 2.36 5.23
N ARG A 167 -2.18 2.81 6.21
CA ARG A 167 -3.59 2.43 6.34
C ARG A 167 -4.43 2.95 5.17
N GLU A 168 -4.20 4.19 4.74
CA GLU A 168 -4.86 4.77 3.57
C GLU A 168 -4.52 4.02 2.29
N LEU A 169 -3.25 3.63 2.10
CA LEU A 169 -2.82 2.80 0.96
C LEU A 169 -3.50 1.43 0.98
N GLN A 170 -3.55 0.76 2.13
CA GLN A 170 -4.25 -0.51 2.30
C GLN A 170 -5.74 -0.37 1.98
N ALA A 171 -6.41 0.62 2.57
CA ALA A 171 -7.83 0.87 2.33
C ALA A 171 -8.10 1.13 0.84
N GLY A 172 -7.27 1.96 0.19
CA GLY A 172 -7.37 2.23 -1.24
C GLY A 172 -7.21 0.96 -2.09
N MET A 173 -6.29 0.07 -1.72
CA MET A 173 -6.09 -1.21 -2.40
C MET A 173 -7.27 -2.17 -2.20
N SER A 174 -7.75 -2.35 -0.97
CA SER A 174 -8.91 -3.21 -0.69
C SER A 174 -10.17 -2.72 -1.39
N VAL A 175 -10.39 -1.40 -1.43
CA VAL A 175 -11.51 -0.79 -2.18
C VAL A 175 -11.37 -1.07 -3.67
N ARG A 176 -10.17 -0.92 -4.23
CA ARG A 176 -9.92 -1.19 -5.65
C ARG A 176 -10.11 -2.66 -6.02
N ASP A 177 -9.70 -3.58 -5.16
CA ASP A 177 -9.89 -5.01 -5.38
C ASP A 177 -11.38 -5.40 -5.32
N ALA A 178 -12.12 -4.84 -4.35
CA ALA A 178 -13.55 -5.12 -4.19
C ALA A 178 -14.43 -4.47 -5.27
N LEU A 179 -14.07 -3.28 -5.75
CA LEU A 179 -14.95 -2.44 -6.57
C LEU A 179 -14.41 -2.12 -7.97
N GLY A 180 -13.14 -2.44 -8.27
CA GLY A 180 -12.51 -2.10 -9.53
C GLY A 180 -12.15 -0.60 -9.62
N ASP A 181 -12.75 0.11 -10.58
CA ASP A 181 -12.53 1.55 -10.72
C ASP A 181 -13.24 2.32 -9.59
N ILE A 182 -12.47 3.00 -8.74
CA ILE A 182 -12.98 3.68 -7.54
C ILE A 182 -13.90 4.84 -7.91
N ASP A 183 -13.62 5.56 -9.00
CA ASP A 183 -14.44 6.70 -9.41
C ASP A 183 -15.78 6.23 -9.98
N GLU A 184 -15.75 5.14 -10.76
CA GLU A 184 -16.96 4.49 -11.28
C GLU A 184 -17.79 3.90 -10.12
N ALA A 185 -17.15 3.18 -9.20
CA ALA A 185 -17.81 2.60 -8.04
C ALA A 185 -18.42 3.66 -7.13
N ARG A 186 -17.72 4.78 -6.91
CA ARG A 186 -18.26 5.93 -6.18
C ARG A 186 -19.51 6.48 -6.86
N HIS A 187 -19.49 6.60 -8.18
CA HIS A 187 -20.65 7.08 -8.94
C HIS A 187 -21.86 6.15 -8.77
N VAL A 188 -21.66 4.84 -8.91
CA VAL A 188 -22.71 3.82 -8.73
C VAL A 188 -23.26 3.82 -7.30
N LEU A 189 -22.39 3.91 -6.28
CA LEU A 189 -22.80 3.93 -4.87
C LEU A 189 -23.61 5.18 -4.53
N LEU A 190 -23.27 6.34 -5.09
CA LEU A 190 -24.05 7.57 -4.92
C LEU A 190 -25.43 7.44 -5.59
N GLN A 191 -25.49 6.92 -6.82
CA GLN A 191 -26.77 6.66 -7.47
C GLN A 191 -27.65 5.69 -6.68
N LEU A 192 -27.06 4.63 -6.11
CA LEU A 192 -27.78 3.67 -5.27
C LEU A 192 -28.28 4.32 -3.98
N ALA A 193 -27.45 5.17 -3.34
CA ALA A 193 -27.84 5.90 -2.14
C ALA A 193 -29.01 6.87 -2.42
N ASP A 194 -28.97 7.58 -3.54
CA ASP A 194 -30.06 8.47 -3.98
C ASP A 194 -31.36 7.69 -4.22
N LEU A 195 -31.29 6.55 -4.93
CA LEU A 195 -32.45 5.68 -5.16
C LEU A 195 -33.04 5.13 -3.85
N LEU A 196 -32.19 4.74 -2.90
CA LEU A 196 -32.63 4.26 -1.59
C LEU A 196 -33.27 5.37 -0.76
N ALA A 197 -32.76 6.61 -0.85
CA ALA A 197 -33.38 7.77 -0.22
C ALA A 197 -34.76 8.06 -0.83
N GLU A 198 -34.90 8.04 -2.15
CA GLU A 198 -36.19 8.20 -2.84
C GLU A 198 -37.20 7.11 -2.43
N LEU A 199 -36.75 5.86 -2.32
CA LEU A 199 -37.60 4.75 -1.84
C LEU A 199 -38.02 4.92 -0.38
N GLY A 200 -37.12 5.41 0.49
CA GLY A 200 -37.42 5.71 1.89
C GLY A 200 -38.41 6.87 2.08
N ASP A 201 -38.27 7.92 1.27
CA ASP A 201 -39.16 9.08 1.26
C ASP A 201 -40.56 8.71 0.73
N ASN A 202 -40.64 7.81 -0.26
CA ASN A 202 -41.91 7.30 -0.74
C ASN A 202 -42.61 6.40 0.31
N ALA A 203 -41.86 5.58 1.05
CA ALA A 203 -42.42 4.73 2.11
C ALA A 203 -42.95 5.53 3.32
N THR A 204 -42.38 6.70 3.61
CA THR A 204 -42.82 7.60 4.69
C THR A 204 -44.03 8.45 4.30
N ASN A 205 -44.19 8.78 3.01
CA ASN A 205 -45.37 9.50 2.53
C ASN A 205 -46.64 8.62 2.45
N ASP A 206 -46.52 7.34 2.10
CA ASP A 206 -47.67 6.41 2.02
C ASP A 206 -48.27 6.05 3.39
N SER A 207 -47.53 6.24 4.48
CA SER A 207 -47.98 5.91 5.84
C SER A 207 -48.77 7.03 6.54
N THR A 208 -48.90 8.22 5.94
CA THR A 208 -49.67 9.34 6.52
C THR A 208 -51.10 9.49 5.96
N SER A 209 -51.50 8.72 4.94
CA SER A 209 -52.85 8.78 4.37
C SER A 209 -53.78 7.68 4.88
N THR A 210 -54.02 7.60 6.20
CA THR A 210 -55.19 6.85 6.71
C THR A 210 -55.91 7.67 7.78
N THR A 211 -56.80 8.57 7.33
CA THR A 211 -57.79 9.21 8.19
C THR A 211 -58.91 8.20 8.50
N PRO A 212 -59.28 7.92 9.77
CA PRO A 212 -60.39 7.04 10.05
C PRO A 212 -61.72 7.80 9.92
N ALA A 213 -62.60 7.29 9.07
CA ALA A 213 -63.98 7.74 8.94
C ALA A 213 -64.77 7.46 10.23
N ARG A 214 -65.25 8.52 10.87
CA ARG A 214 -66.04 8.52 12.10
C ARG A 214 -67.45 7.97 11.84
N SER A 215 -67.71 6.71 12.20
CA SER A 215 -69.07 6.15 12.15
C SER A 215 -69.91 6.65 13.33
N LYS A 216 -71.08 7.22 13.05
CA LYS A 216 -72.13 7.49 14.04
C LYS A 216 -73.08 6.30 14.01
N SER A 217 -73.15 5.53 15.10
CA SER A 217 -74.23 4.55 15.30
C SER A 217 -75.04 4.90 16.55
N LYS A 218 -76.35 4.83 16.37
CA LYS A 218 -77.45 5.34 17.20
C LYS A 218 -77.85 4.25 18.21
N ALA A 219 -77.98 4.60 19.48
CA ALA A 219 -78.53 3.69 20.50
C ALA A 219 -80.04 3.46 20.28
N PRO A 220 -80.59 2.26 20.57
CA PRO A 220 -82.02 2.01 20.50
C PRO A 220 -82.71 2.46 21.80
N LYS A 221 -83.93 2.98 21.66
CA LYS A 221 -84.87 3.23 22.76
C LYS A 221 -85.97 2.16 22.70
N LYS A 222 -86.21 1.59 23.88
CA LYS A 222 -87.32 0.72 24.34
C LYS A 222 -87.30 -0.73 23.89
#